data_AF-A0A1I3LY83-F1
#
_entry.id   AF-A0A1I3LY83-F1
#
_cell.length_a   1.000
_cell.length_b   1.000
_cell.length_c   1.000
_cell.angle_alpha   90.00
_cell.angle_beta   90.00
_cell.angle_gamma   90.00
#
_symmetry.space_group_name_H-M   'P 1'
#
loop_
_entity.id
_entity.type
_entity.pdbx_description
1 polymer ?
#
loop_
_entity_poly.entity_id
_entity_poly.type
_entity_poly.pdbx_seq_one_letter_code
_entity_poly.pdbx_strand_id
1 'polypeptide(L)'
;MTARKIAIISLIAAAYVVLTYTFAPLSYDYIQFRISEILTVLPFITRLAIPGLLVGTIIANLSSPFGIYDIVFGSLATLIAAWLTSKMPHRLLAPLPPVLVNAVIIGSVLGTIGNIGVSIPWAMLYVGLGQFGVCYLLGIPFLYMLERIQHLIPKK
;
A
#
# COMPACT_ATOMS: atom_id res chain seq x y z
N MET A 1 23.96 -3.18 6.45
CA MET A 1 23.22 -3.07 5.16
C MET A 1 24.22 -2.71 4.06
N THR A 2 24.12 -3.33 2.88
CA THR A 2 24.96 -2.98 1.73
C THR A 2 24.33 -1.82 0.94
N ALA A 3 25.14 -0.98 0.29
CA ALA A 3 24.66 0.16 -0.52
C ALA A 3 23.56 -0.24 -1.54
N ARG A 4 23.72 -1.41 -2.18
CA ARG A 4 22.72 -1.98 -3.10
C ARG A 4 21.34 -2.17 -2.46
N LYS A 5 21.27 -2.61 -1.19
CA LYS A 5 19.99 -2.83 -0.49
C LYS A 5 19.29 -1.51 -0.17
N ILE A 6 20.08 -0.51 0.25
CA ILE A 6 19.57 0.85 0.50
C ILE A 6 19.00 1.43 -0.78
N ALA A 7 19.70 1.30 -1.91
CA ALA A 7 19.23 1.77 -3.20
C ALA A 7 17.87 1.15 -3.60
N ILE A 8 17.68 -0.15 -3.39
CA ILE A 8 16.40 -0.82 -3.67
C ILE A 8 15.27 -0.29 -2.78
N ILE A 9 15.54 -0.13 -1.47
CA ILE A 9 14.57 0.42 -0.51
C ILE A 9 14.15 1.84 -0.94
N SER A 10 15.13 2.69 -1.26
CA SER A 10 14.88 4.06 -1.71
C SER A 10 14.12 4.11 -3.03
N LEU A 11 14.41 3.20 -3.97
CA LEU A 11 13.69 3.12 -5.23
C LEU A 11 12.22 2.75 -5.03
N ILE A 12 11.93 1.79 -4.15
CA ILE A 12 10.55 1.39 -3.81
C ILE A 12 9.82 2.56 -3.14
N ALA A 13 10.47 3.24 -2.19
CA ALA A 13 9.90 4.42 -1.54
C ALA A 13 9.59 5.54 -2.56
N ALA A 14 10.54 5.85 -3.44
CA ALA A 14 10.37 6.86 -4.49
C ALA A 14 9.24 6.49 -5.46
N ALA A 15 9.17 5.24 -5.91
CA ALA A 15 8.11 4.76 -6.77
C ALA A 15 6.73 4.90 -6.09
N TYR A 16 6.62 4.53 -4.81
CA TYR A 16 5.39 4.71 -4.04
C TYR A 16 4.97 6.18 -4.00
N VAL A 17 5.89 7.09 -3.66
CA VAL A 17 5.60 8.54 -3.59
C VAL A 17 5.15 9.09 -4.93
N VAL A 18 5.90 8.78 -6.01
CA VAL A 18 5.59 9.28 -7.35
C VAL A 18 4.22 8.78 -7.81
N LEU A 19 3.91 7.50 -7.59
CA LEU A 19 2.60 6.95 -7.93
C LEU A 19 1.49 7.64 -7.13
N THR A 20 1.65 7.82 -5.82
CA THR A 20 0.64 8.49 -4.99
C THR A 20 0.41 9.94 -5.42
N TYR A 21 1.48 10.69 -5.73
CA TYR A 21 1.35 12.10 -6.12
C TYR A 21 0.81 12.29 -7.54
N THR A 22 1.22 11.44 -8.48
CA THR A 22 0.71 11.48 -9.86
C THR A 22 -0.80 11.25 -9.88
N PHE A 23 -1.28 10.34 -9.03
CA PHE A 23 -2.69 10.00 -8.91
C PHE A 23 -3.31 10.55 -7.61
N ALA A 24 -2.83 11.70 -7.12
CA ALA A 24 -3.28 12.28 -5.86
C ALA A 24 -4.81 12.48 -5.79
N PRO A 25 -5.50 12.99 -6.84
CA PRO A 25 -6.95 13.16 -6.79
C PRO A 25 -7.71 11.84 -6.57
N LEU A 26 -7.20 10.72 -7.08
CA LEU A 26 -7.80 9.40 -6.91
C LEU A 26 -7.36 8.72 -5.61
N SER A 27 -6.15 9.03 -5.14
CA SER A 27 -5.53 8.38 -3.98
C SER A 27 -6.10 8.84 -2.64
N TYR A 28 -6.64 10.06 -2.56
CA TYR A 28 -7.23 10.64 -1.33
C TYR A 28 -8.76 10.80 -1.39
N ASP A 29 -9.40 10.23 -2.40
CA ASP A 29 -10.86 10.27 -2.55
C ASP A 29 -11.55 9.24 -1.62
N TYR A 30 -12.88 9.27 -1.54
CA TYR A 30 -13.67 8.40 -0.66
C TYR A 30 -13.52 6.90 -0.94
N ILE A 31 -13.32 6.51 -2.21
CA ILE A 31 -13.08 5.12 -2.60
C ILE A 31 -11.58 4.77 -2.44
N GLN A 32 -10.70 5.76 -2.25
CA GLN A 32 -9.25 5.64 -2.13
C GLN A 32 -8.62 4.68 -3.15
N PHE A 33 -8.64 5.08 -4.43
CA PHE A 33 -7.97 4.37 -5.52
C PHE A 33 -6.45 4.63 -5.48
N ARG A 34 -5.79 4.13 -4.43
CA ARG A 34 -4.35 4.34 -4.23
C ARG A 34 -3.53 3.35 -5.07
N ILE A 35 -3.19 3.76 -6.28
CA ILE A 35 -2.40 2.96 -7.25
C ILE A 35 -1.04 2.53 -6.69
N SER A 36 -0.43 3.33 -5.80
CA SER A 36 0.82 2.98 -5.15
C SER A 36 0.74 1.70 -4.27
N GLU A 37 -0.46 1.29 -3.84
CA GLU A 37 -0.67 0.04 -3.09
C GLU A 37 -0.40 -1.21 -3.93
N ILE A 38 -0.29 -1.11 -5.27
CA ILE A 38 0.21 -2.21 -6.12
C ILE A 38 1.57 -2.71 -5.64
N LEU A 39 2.42 -1.81 -5.13
CA LEU A 39 3.75 -2.14 -4.65
C LEU A 39 3.73 -2.97 -3.36
N THR A 40 2.60 -3.07 -2.65
CA THR A 40 2.47 -3.86 -1.42
C THR A 40 2.48 -5.37 -1.64
N VAL A 41 2.49 -5.84 -2.90
CA VAL A 41 2.76 -7.24 -3.23
C VAL A 41 4.26 -7.56 -3.23
N LEU A 42 5.15 -6.56 -3.34
CA LEU A 42 6.61 -6.75 -3.33
C LEU A 42 7.16 -7.49 -2.09
N PRO A 43 6.64 -7.27 -0.87
CA PRO A 43 7.04 -8.01 0.33
C PRO A 43 6.89 -9.52 0.22
N PHE A 44 6.03 -10.03 -0.68
CA PHE A 44 5.93 -11.46 -0.99
C PHE A 44 7.22 -12.01 -1.62
N ILE A 45 7.94 -11.20 -2.41
CA ILE A 45 9.18 -11.58 -3.09
C ILE A 45 10.41 -11.17 -2.28
N THR A 46 10.43 -9.93 -1.76
CA THR A 46 11.57 -9.37 -1.03
C THR A 46 11.15 -8.60 0.21
N ARG A 47 11.73 -8.95 1.37
CA ARG A 47 11.47 -8.24 2.62
C ARG A 47 12.05 -6.82 2.65
N LEU A 48 12.93 -6.48 1.70
CA LEU A 48 13.43 -5.11 1.55
C LEU A 48 12.32 -4.13 1.15
N ALA A 49 11.21 -4.62 0.58
CA ALA A 49 10.08 -3.76 0.24
C ALA A 49 9.38 -3.19 1.47
N ILE A 50 9.41 -3.87 2.62
CA ILE A 50 8.72 -3.42 3.84
C ILE A 50 9.20 -2.02 4.29
N PRO A 51 10.51 -1.78 4.54
CA PRO A 51 10.97 -0.44 4.90
C PRO A 51 10.81 0.57 3.76
N GLY A 52 10.87 0.14 2.50
CA GLY A 52 10.65 1.02 1.35
C GLY A 52 9.22 1.55 1.29
N LEU A 53 8.24 0.67 1.46
CA LEU A 53 6.82 1.02 1.51
C LEU A 53 6.50 1.89 2.72
N LEU A 54 7.07 1.58 3.89
CA LEU A 54 6.90 2.40 5.09
C LEU A 54 7.35 3.84 4.84
N VAL A 55 8.59 4.02 4.39
CA VAL A 55 9.16 5.36 4.13
C VAL A 55 8.40 6.07 3.00
N GLY A 56 8.07 5.35 1.93
CA GLY A 56 7.29 5.90 0.82
C GLY A 56 5.92 6.38 1.26
N THR A 57 5.23 5.63 2.12
CA THR A 57 3.91 5.99 2.63
C THR A 57 3.96 7.19 3.56
N ILE A 58 4.96 7.26 4.45
CA ILE A 58 5.16 8.43 5.30
C ILE A 58 5.33 9.69 4.45
N ILE A 59 6.22 9.63 3.45
CA ILE A 59 6.49 10.77 2.57
C ILE A 59 5.27 11.15 1.76
N ALA A 60 4.60 10.17 1.13
CA ALA A 60 3.41 10.41 0.34
C ALA A 60 2.28 11.04 1.17
N ASN A 61 2.14 10.65 2.44
CA ASN A 61 1.06 11.19 3.27
C ASN A 61 1.37 12.57 3.86
N LEU A 62 2.58 13.11 3.67
CA LEU A 62 2.88 14.52 4.03
C LEU A 62 2.01 15.52 3.25
N SER A 63 1.61 15.18 2.03
CA SER A 63 0.73 15.99 1.21
C SER A 63 -0.75 15.54 1.27
N SER A 64 -1.09 14.65 2.19
CA SER A 64 -2.47 14.18 2.34
C SER A 64 -3.37 15.28 2.93
N PRO A 65 -4.60 15.47 2.39
CA PRO A 65 -5.59 16.40 2.96
C PRO A 65 -6.07 15.97 4.37
N PHE A 66 -5.89 14.70 4.75
CA PHE A 66 -6.25 14.19 6.08
C PHE A 66 -5.15 14.43 7.13
N GLY A 67 -4.02 15.05 6.74
CA GLY A 67 -2.97 15.51 7.63
C GLY A 67 -2.29 14.40 8.42
N ILE A 68 -2.03 14.65 9.71
CA ILE A 68 -1.24 13.75 10.57
C ILE A 68 -1.87 12.35 10.74
N TYR A 69 -3.19 12.26 10.64
CA TYR A 69 -3.90 10.99 10.74
C TYR A 69 -3.50 10.04 9.61
N ASP A 70 -3.40 10.55 8.38
CA ASP A 70 -3.01 9.71 7.24
C ASP A 70 -1.52 9.32 7.33
N ILE A 71 -0.66 10.20 7.84
CA ILE A 71 0.76 9.88 8.04
C ILE A 71 0.89 8.73 9.05
N VAL A 72 0.22 8.82 10.20
CA VAL A 72 0.34 7.81 11.26
C VAL A 72 -0.41 6.53 10.89
N PHE A 73 -1.71 6.61 10.62
CA PHE A 73 -2.53 5.44 10.37
C PHE A 73 -2.26 4.82 8.99
N GLY A 74 -1.96 5.62 7.97
CA GLY A 74 -1.57 5.13 6.64
C GLY A 74 -0.24 4.38 6.64
N SER A 75 0.78 4.92 7.33
CA SER A 75 2.07 4.24 7.42
C SER A 75 1.99 2.97 8.26
N LEU A 76 1.22 2.97 9.37
CA LEU A 76 0.96 1.78 10.17
C LEU A 76 0.17 0.71 9.40
N ALA A 77 -0.87 1.11 8.69
CA ALA A 77 -1.67 0.22 7.84
C ALA A 77 -0.78 -0.45 6.79
N THR A 78 0.03 0.33 6.08
CA THR A 78 0.92 -0.19 5.04
C THR A 78 2.00 -1.09 5.63
N LEU A 79 2.53 -0.77 6.81
CA LEU A 79 3.51 -1.62 7.50
C LEU A 79 2.93 -2.98 7.89
N ILE A 80 1.73 -2.98 8.48
CA ILE A 80 1.01 -4.20 8.87
C ILE A 80 0.70 -5.02 7.61
N ALA A 81 0.15 -4.39 6.58
CA ALA A 81 -0.14 -5.02 5.30
C ALA A 81 1.11 -5.65 4.68
N ALA A 82 2.20 -4.89 4.54
CA ALA A 82 3.45 -5.36 3.96
C ALA A 82 4.05 -6.54 4.74
N TRP A 83 3.99 -6.50 6.07
CA TRP A 83 4.44 -7.59 6.92
C TRP A 83 3.58 -8.85 6.73
N LEU A 84 2.26 -8.72 6.73
CA LEU A 84 1.34 -9.83 6.49
C LEU A 84 1.53 -10.42 5.08
N THR A 85 1.68 -9.57 4.05
CA THR A 85 1.94 -10.00 2.67
C THR A 85 3.21 -10.82 2.56
N SER A 86 4.27 -10.45 3.28
CA SER A 86 5.53 -11.21 3.32
C SER A 86 5.41 -12.63 3.91
N LYS A 87 4.29 -12.92 4.57
CA LYS A 87 3.99 -14.22 5.20
C LYS A 87 2.91 -15.01 4.47
N MET A 88 2.34 -14.48 3.39
CA MET A 88 1.27 -15.17 2.69
C MET A 88 1.77 -16.47 2.06
N PRO A 89 1.01 -17.58 2.17
CA PRO A 89 1.44 -18.88 1.65
C PRO A 89 1.24 -18.99 0.13
N HIS A 90 0.37 -18.14 -0.45
CA HIS A 90 0.01 -18.22 -1.85
C HIS A 90 -0.03 -16.82 -2.48
N ARG A 91 0.44 -16.71 -3.72
CA ARG A 91 0.54 -15.44 -4.46
C ARG A 91 -0.80 -14.72 -4.66
N LEU A 92 -1.90 -15.47 -4.81
CA LEU A 92 -3.26 -14.88 -4.91
C LEU A 92 -3.75 -14.27 -3.59
N LEU A 93 -3.12 -14.63 -2.47
CA LEU A 93 -3.40 -14.04 -1.16
C LEU A 93 -2.48 -12.86 -0.86
N ALA A 94 -1.42 -12.62 -1.63
CA ALA A 94 -0.51 -11.50 -1.42
C ALA A 94 -1.20 -10.11 -1.45
N PRO A 95 -2.21 -9.87 -2.30
CA PRO A 95 -2.97 -8.61 -2.28
C PRO A 95 -4.06 -8.57 -1.19
N LEU A 96 -4.35 -9.68 -0.49
CA LEU A 96 -5.44 -9.70 0.50
C LEU A 96 -5.12 -8.86 1.74
N PRO A 97 -3.93 -8.95 2.38
CA PRO A 97 -3.60 -8.11 3.51
C PRO A 97 -3.73 -6.59 3.28
N PRO A 98 -3.19 -5.99 2.21
CA PRO A 98 -3.32 -4.55 1.99
C PRO A 98 -4.78 -4.13 1.81
N VAL A 99 -5.61 -4.94 1.15
CA VAL A 99 -7.04 -4.67 1.00
C VAL A 99 -7.74 -4.64 2.35
N LEU A 100 -7.58 -5.69 3.16
CA LEU A 100 -8.26 -5.80 4.45
C LEU A 100 -7.77 -4.74 5.45
N VAL A 101 -6.45 -4.52 5.53
CA VAL A 101 -5.86 -3.59 6.49
C VAL A 101 -6.23 -2.16 6.14
N ASN A 102 -6.18 -1.75 4.88
CA ASN A 102 -6.59 -0.41 4.46
C ASN A 102 -8.11 -0.22 4.60
N ALA A 103 -8.93 -1.21 4.25
CA ALA A 103 -10.37 -1.16 4.46
C ALA A 103 -10.72 -0.90 5.93
N VAL A 104 -10.06 -1.60 6.86
CA VAL A 104 -10.33 -1.45 8.29
C VAL A 104 -9.77 -0.15 8.83
N ILE A 105 -8.46 0.08 8.68
CA ILE A 105 -7.79 1.20 9.34
C ILE A 105 -8.17 2.52 8.66
N ILE A 106 -7.99 2.61 7.35
CA ILE A 106 -8.20 3.86 6.62
C ILE A 106 -9.69 4.13 6.43
N GLY A 107 -10.49 3.10 6.18
CA GLY A 107 -11.95 3.23 6.19
C GLY A 107 -12.49 3.75 7.53
N SER A 108 -11.92 3.32 8.66
CA SER A 108 -12.30 3.85 9.99
C SER A 108 -11.89 5.31 10.17
N VAL A 109 -10.68 5.69 9.75
CA VAL A 109 -10.20 7.09 9.80
C VAL A 109 -11.10 7.99 8.94
N LEU A 110 -11.43 7.56 7.72
CA LEU A 110 -12.34 8.29 6.83
C LEU A 110 -13.75 8.42 7.39
N GLY A 111 -14.30 7.34 7.95
CA GLY A 111 -15.65 7.34 8.54
C GLY A 111 -15.77 8.18 9.82
N THR A 112 -14.66 8.43 10.52
CA THR A 112 -14.64 9.22 11.76
C THR A 112 -14.28 10.69 11.54
N ILE A 113 -13.28 10.96 10.70
CA ILE A 113 -12.68 12.29 10.54
C ILE A 113 -13.07 12.93 9.20
N GLY A 114 -13.36 12.12 8.18
CA GLY A 114 -13.62 12.59 6.82
C GLY A 114 -14.97 13.28 6.60
N ASN A 115 -15.85 13.35 7.61
CA ASN A 115 -17.20 13.97 7.52
C ASN A 115 -18.01 13.54 6.28
N ILE A 116 -17.85 12.29 5.85
CA ILE A 116 -18.37 11.78 4.57
C ILE A 116 -19.89 11.56 4.62
N GLY A 117 -20.54 11.78 5.77
CA GLY A 117 -21.98 11.55 5.96
C GLY A 117 -22.40 10.08 5.88
N VAL A 118 -21.44 9.16 5.78
CA VAL A 118 -21.65 7.71 5.77
C VAL A 118 -21.12 7.08 7.05
N SER A 119 -21.77 6.02 7.53
CA SER A 119 -21.30 5.31 8.72
C SER A 119 -19.97 4.59 8.45
N ILE A 120 -19.20 4.34 9.51
CA ILE A 120 -17.88 3.70 9.44
C ILE A 120 -17.88 2.41 8.60
N PRO A 121 -18.85 1.48 8.74
CA PRO A 121 -18.87 0.27 7.92
C PRO A 121 -18.97 0.54 6.41
N TRP A 122 -19.69 1.58 5.99
CA TRP A 122 -19.78 1.97 4.59
C TRP A 122 -18.46 2.57 4.09
N ALA A 123 -17.80 3.40 4.89
CA ALA A 123 -16.47 3.92 4.55
C ALA A 123 -15.44 2.79 4.38
N MET A 124 -15.47 1.78 5.26
CA MET A 124 -14.62 0.60 5.14
C MET A 124 -14.89 -0.19 3.85
N LEU A 125 -16.16 -0.33 3.47
CA LEU A 125 -16.55 -0.99 2.23
C LEU A 125 -16.07 -0.22 0.99
N TYR A 126 -16.21 1.10 0.96
CA TYR A 126 -15.74 1.92 -0.17
C TYR A 126 -14.23 1.81 -0.37
N VAL A 127 -13.45 2.00 0.70
CA VAL A 127 -11.99 1.83 0.65
C VAL A 127 -11.64 0.39 0.28
N GLY A 128 -12.29 -0.59 0.88
CA GLY A 128 -12.05 -2.00 0.60
C GLY A 128 -12.30 -2.36 -0.87
N LEU A 129 -13.35 -1.83 -1.50
CA LEU A 129 -13.64 -2.06 -2.91
C LEU A 129 -12.62 -1.38 -3.83
N GLY A 130 -12.22 -0.14 -3.54
CA GLY A 130 -11.18 0.55 -4.30
C GLY A 130 -9.84 -0.18 -4.23
N GLN A 131 -9.44 -0.57 -3.02
CA GLN A 131 -8.22 -1.35 -2.79
C GLN A 131 -8.30 -2.74 -3.42
N PHE A 132 -9.44 -3.41 -3.34
CA PHE A 132 -9.63 -4.70 -4.00
C PHE A 132 -9.41 -4.56 -5.51
N GLY A 133 -10.01 -3.55 -6.14
CA GLY A 133 -9.80 -3.26 -7.56
C GLY A 133 -8.33 -3.04 -7.89
N VAL A 134 -7.65 -2.13 -7.19
CA VAL A 134 -6.23 -1.82 -7.45
C VAL A 134 -5.32 -3.02 -7.19
N CYS A 135 -5.39 -3.61 -6.00
CA CYS A 135 -4.45 -4.63 -5.56
C CYS A 135 -4.68 -5.98 -6.27
N TYR A 136 -5.91 -6.37 -6.57
CA TYR A 136 -6.17 -7.60 -7.32
C TYR A 136 -6.02 -7.42 -8.83
N LEU A 137 -6.59 -6.36 -9.43
CA LEU A 137 -6.54 -6.21 -10.89
C LEU A 137 -5.14 -5.82 -11.39
N LEU A 138 -4.41 -4.98 -10.64
CA LEU A 138 -3.09 -4.51 -11.04
C LEU A 138 -1.95 -5.19 -10.26
N GLY A 139 -2.15 -5.47 -8.97
CA GLY A 139 -1.14 -6.12 -8.13
C GLY A 139 -0.85 -7.57 -8.51
N ILE A 140 -1.84 -8.36 -8.95
CA ILE A 140 -1.60 -9.74 -9.39
C ILE A 140 -0.77 -9.79 -10.68
N PRO A 141 -1.14 -9.10 -11.78
CA PRO A 141 -0.29 -9.08 -12.98
C PRO A 141 1.12 -8.57 -12.71
N PHE A 142 1.24 -7.53 -11.87
CA PHE A 142 2.53 -7.02 -11.44
C PHE A 142 3.35 -8.09 -10.70
N LEU A 143 2.73 -8.83 -9.78
CA LEU A 143 3.38 -9.92 -9.07
C LEU A 143 3.85 -11.04 -10.02
N TYR A 144 3.03 -11.43 -10.99
CA TYR A 144 3.41 -12.43 -12.01
C TYR A 144 4.62 -11.98 -12.83
N MET A 145 4.67 -10.71 -13.23
CA MET A 145 5.81 -10.15 -13.96
C MET A 145 7.09 -10.20 -13.10
N LEU A 146 6.98 -9.88 -11.82
CA LEU A 146 8.11 -9.92 -10.89
C LEU A 146 8.58 -11.34 -10.55
N GLU A 147 7.67 -12.32 -10.46
CA GLU A 147 8.02 -13.73 -10.25
C GLU A 147 8.94 -14.25 -11.35
N ARG A 148 8.82 -13.73 -12.58
CA ARG A 148 9.70 -14.10 -13.72
C ARG A 148 11.13 -13.61 -13.54
N ILE A 149 11.32 -12.46 -12.91
CA ILE A 149 12.65 -11.83 -12.66
C ILE A 149 13.11 -11.97 -11.21
N GLN A 150 12.41 -12.74 -10.37
CA GLN A 150 12.67 -12.84 -8.93
C GLN A 150 14.09 -13.31 -8.58
N HIS A 151 14.75 -14.04 -9.49
CA HIS A 151 16.11 -14.53 -9.31
C HIS A 151 17.15 -13.39 -9.31
N LEU A 152 16.82 -12.24 -9.88
CA LEU A 152 17.65 -11.03 -9.88
C LEU A 152 17.44 -10.17 -8.63
N ILE A 153 16.34 -10.40 -7.90
CA ILE A 153 15.90 -9.57 -6.78
C ILE A 153 16.48 -10.13 -5.47
N PRO A 154 17.26 -9.36 -4.71
CA PRO A 154 17.75 -9.80 -3.41
C PRO A 154 16.59 -9.97 -2.42
N LYS A 155 16.48 -11.16 -1.82
CA LYS A 155 15.36 -11.56 -0.94
C LYS A 155 15.52 -11.13 0.53
N LYS A 156 16.76 -10.87 0.97
CA LYS A 156 17.13 -10.39 2.32
C LYS A 156 18.21 -9.33 2.23
#